data_AF-A0A0C9UVR4-F1
#
_entry.id   AF-A0A0C9UVR4-F1
#
_cell.length_a   1.000
_cell.length_b   1.000
_cell.length_c   1.000
_cell.angle_alpha   90.00
_cell.angle_beta   90.00
_cell.angle_gamma   90.00
#
_symmetry.space_group_name_H-M   'P 1'
#
loop_
_entity.id
_entity.type
_entity.pdbx_description
1 polymer ?
#
loop_
_entity_poly.entity_id
_entity_poly.type
_entity_poly.pdbx_seq_one_letter_code
_entity_poly.pdbx_strand_id
1 'polypeptide(L)'
;MRLTLCSLLAVLPLVAYATPSPVTRISLNKRRTLTDENGVVDPSKLQQEVNKAMGKMSRGFQAFEQNTGTAHPNAFAPGTIQRRATAAVPLTDDGGQLWQGSISVGTPAVSFTVDFDTGSSDLFLPGTNCRVNCQGHKAFNTASSSTARDLKKTFSLAFGDGSTVEGEQFSDTVTIGSLKATTQTVGAATQYSTGFAIAEFPPDGLMGMGFPQIS
;
A
#
# COMPACT_ATOMS: atom_id res chain seq x y z
N MET A 1 -10.92 -66.55 65.44
CA MET A 1 -11.33 -67.74 64.66
C MET A 1 -12.18 -67.27 63.50
N ARG A 2 -11.67 -67.43 62.26
CA ARG A 2 -12.34 -67.64 60.94
C ARG A 2 -13.64 -66.83 60.62
N LEU A 3 -13.62 -65.95 59.59
CA LEU A 3 -14.19 -66.11 58.21
C LEU A 3 -15.73 -66.34 58.22
N THR A 4 -16.63 -65.73 57.43
CA THR A 4 -16.64 -65.02 56.12
C THR A 4 -18.10 -64.67 55.75
N LEU A 5 -18.33 -63.61 54.95
CA LEU A 5 -19.22 -63.47 53.75
C LEU A 5 -19.53 -61.97 53.53
N CYS A 6 -19.02 -61.32 52.46
CA CYS A 6 -19.65 -61.11 51.14
C CYS A 6 -21.05 -60.44 51.23
N SER A 7 -21.41 -59.38 50.51
CA SER A 7 -20.84 -58.61 49.38
C SER A 7 -21.84 -57.49 49.04
N LEU A 8 -21.46 -56.58 48.13
CA LEU A 8 -22.20 -55.44 47.54
C LEU A 8 -22.04 -54.09 48.23
N LEU A 9 -21.27 -53.20 47.60
CA LEU A 9 -21.74 -51.84 47.29
C LEU A 9 -20.84 -51.18 46.23
N ALA A 10 -21.41 -51.09 45.02
CA ALA A 10 -21.27 -50.06 44.01
C ALA A 10 -19.86 -49.63 43.53
N VAL A 11 -19.48 -50.18 42.37
CA VAL A 11 -18.63 -49.47 41.41
C VAL A 11 -19.42 -48.27 40.89
N LEU A 12 -19.10 -47.06 41.34
CA LEU A 12 -19.57 -45.83 40.68
C LEU A 12 -18.70 -45.60 39.43
N PRO A 13 -19.29 -45.53 38.21
CA PRO A 13 -18.57 -45.00 37.08
C PRO A 13 -18.34 -43.50 37.35
N LEU A 14 -17.07 -43.06 37.36
CA LEU A 14 -16.72 -41.66 37.20
C LEU A 14 -17.18 -41.22 35.80
N VAL A 15 -18.45 -40.84 35.68
CA VAL A 15 -18.91 -40.03 34.56
C VAL A 15 -18.43 -38.62 34.86
N ALA A 16 -17.21 -38.32 34.44
CA ALA A 16 -16.76 -36.94 34.32
C ALA A 16 -17.62 -36.30 33.23
N TYR A 17 -18.73 -35.67 33.63
CA TYR A 17 -19.45 -34.76 32.75
C TYR A 17 -18.49 -33.63 32.40
N ALA A 18 -17.94 -33.68 31.18
CA ALA A 18 -17.30 -32.52 30.57
C ALA A 18 -18.38 -31.47 30.37
N THR A 19 -18.61 -30.63 31.39
CA THR A 19 -19.47 -29.48 31.26
C THR A 19 -18.79 -28.55 30.24
N PRO A 20 -19.49 -28.11 29.18
CA PRO A 20 -18.93 -27.13 28.27
C PRO A 20 -18.54 -25.91 29.10
N SER A 21 -17.28 -25.48 28.95
CA SER A 21 -16.81 -24.27 29.64
C SER A 21 -17.77 -23.12 29.35
N PRO A 22 -18.12 -22.30 30.35
CA PRO A 22 -19.05 -21.19 30.15
C PRO A 22 -18.58 -20.32 28.99
N VAL A 23 -19.49 -20.07 28.04
CA VAL A 23 -19.23 -19.22 26.88
C VAL A 23 -18.87 -17.82 27.39
N THR A 24 -17.60 -17.45 27.26
CA THR A 24 -17.14 -16.12 27.63
C THR A 24 -17.61 -15.13 26.56
N ARG A 25 -18.61 -14.32 26.87
CA ARG A 25 -19.03 -13.22 26.01
C ARG A 25 -18.15 -12.00 26.28
N ILE A 26 -17.30 -11.66 25.32
CA ILE A 26 -16.48 -10.45 25.37
C ILE A 26 -17.22 -9.36 24.59
N SER A 27 -17.83 -8.40 25.30
CA SER A 27 -18.49 -7.26 24.65
C SER A 27 -17.45 -6.42 23.90
N LEU A 28 -17.69 -6.19 22.61
CA LEU A 28 -16.89 -5.28 21.80
C LEU A 28 -17.48 -3.87 21.91
N ASN A 29 -16.76 -2.97 22.57
CA ASN A 29 -17.10 -1.55 22.56
C ASN A 29 -16.62 -0.91 21.26
N LYS A 30 -17.44 -0.01 20.69
CA LYS A 30 -17.04 0.81 19.55
C LYS A 30 -15.81 1.61 19.96
N ARG A 31 -14.72 1.51 19.19
CA ARG A 31 -13.48 2.23 19.49
C ARG A 31 -13.69 3.74 19.29
N ARG A 32 -12.84 4.53 19.94
CA ARG A 32 -12.80 6.00 19.80
C ARG A 32 -12.85 6.39 18.32
N THR A 33 -13.57 7.47 18.01
CA THR A 33 -13.61 8.02 16.66
C THR A 33 -12.24 8.58 16.30
N LEU A 34 -11.80 8.36 15.07
CA LEU A 34 -10.61 9.01 14.50
C LEU A 34 -10.93 10.41 13.97
N THR A 35 -12.15 10.89 14.22
CA THR A 35 -12.64 12.16 13.72
C THR A 35 -12.65 13.22 14.82
N ASP A 36 -12.60 14.48 14.42
CA ASP A 36 -12.91 15.64 15.24
C ASP A 36 -14.42 15.78 15.49
N GLU A 37 -14.81 16.90 16.09
CA GLU A 37 -16.21 17.25 16.39
C GLU A 37 -17.06 17.51 15.13
N ASN A 38 -16.42 17.78 13.99
CA ASN A 38 -17.07 18.02 12.70
C ASN A 38 -17.17 16.74 11.85
N GLY A 39 -16.66 15.61 12.34
CA GLY A 39 -16.66 14.34 11.62
C GLY A 39 -15.52 14.20 10.61
N VAL A 40 -14.55 15.13 10.59
CA VAL A 40 -13.35 15.08 9.73
C VAL A 40 -12.26 14.28 10.44
N VAL A 41 -11.45 13.51 9.72
CA VAL A 41 -10.34 12.75 10.30
C VAL A 41 -9.35 13.69 11.00
N ASP A 42 -9.08 13.43 12.27
CA ASP A 42 -8.09 14.12 13.09
C ASP A 42 -6.72 13.43 12.91
N PRO A 43 -5.73 14.07 12.27
CA PRO A 43 -4.42 13.46 12.00
C PRO A 43 -3.68 13.02 13.28
N SER A 44 -3.88 13.74 14.39
CA SER A 44 -3.22 13.42 15.66
C SER A 44 -3.82 12.16 16.28
N LYS A 45 -5.16 12.03 16.25
CA LYS A 45 -5.84 10.79 16.69
C LYS A 45 -5.48 9.61 15.81
N LEU A 46 -5.41 9.82 14.49
CA LEU A 46 -4.97 8.79 13.55
C LEU A 46 -3.55 8.31 13.87
N GLN A 47 -2.60 9.24 14.03
CA GLN A 47 -1.22 8.90 14.37
C GLN A 47 -1.12 8.13 15.70
N GLN A 48 -1.89 8.53 16.71
CA GLN A 48 -1.93 7.84 18.00
C GLN A 48 -2.47 6.41 17.86
N GLU A 49 -3.53 6.19 17.09
CA GLU A 49 -4.07 4.84 16.91
C GLU A 49 -3.13 3.97 16.06
N VAL A 50 -2.45 4.53 15.06
CA VAL A 50 -1.36 3.83 14.33
C VAL A 50 -0.26 3.40 15.30
N ASN A 51 0.26 4.30 16.13
CA ASN A 51 1.31 3.99 17.11
C ASN A 51 0.86 2.89 18.09
N LYS A 52 -0.38 2.97 18.56
CA LYS A 52 -0.96 1.98 19.47
C LYS A 52 -1.15 0.62 18.79
N ALA A 53 -1.59 0.59 17.54
CA ALA A 53 -1.74 -0.64 16.77
C ALA A 53 -0.38 -1.31 16.54
N MET A 54 0.63 -0.53 16.13
CA MET A 54 2.00 -1.00 15.98
C MET A 54 2.57 -1.55 17.29
N GLY A 55 2.38 -0.83 18.40
CA GLY A 55 2.80 -1.29 19.73
C GLY A 55 2.07 -2.57 20.17
N LYS A 56 0.79 -2.73 19.83
CA LYS A 56 0.03 -3.97 20.09
C LYS A 56 0.59 -5.14 19.29
N MET A 57 0.87 -4.94 18.00
CA MET A 57 1.45 -5.98 17.14
C MET A 57 2.84 -6.39 17.63
N SER A 58 3.70 -5.41 17.96
CA SER A 58 5.04 -5.65 18.50
C SER A 58 5.01 -6.49 19.78
N ARG A 59 4.15 -6.16 20.75
CA ARG A 59 3.97 -6.97 21.97
C ARG A 59 3.48 -8.38 21.67
N GLY A 60 2.56 -8.54 20.71
CA GLY A 60 2.06 -9.84 20.29
C GLY A 60 3.16 -10.71 19.68
N PHE A 61 4.03 -10.14 18.86
CA PHE A 61 5.17 -10.84 18.27
C PHE A 61 6.21 -11.23 19.31
N GLN A 62 6.53 -10.35 20.27
CA GLN A 62 7.42 -10.68 21.38
C GLN A 62 6.86 -11.81 22.24
N ALA A 63 5.57 -11.75 22.59
CA ALA A 63 4.93 -12.81 23.37
C ALA A 63 4.91 -14.15 22.60
N PHE A 64 4.67 -14.12 21.29
CA PHE A 64 4.77 -15.32 20.45
C PHE A 64 6.17 -15.92 20.53
N GLU A 65 7.21 -15.11 20.30
CA GLU A 65 8.60 -15.57 20.31
C GLU A 65 9.03 -16.13 21.68
N GLN A 66 8.64 -15.47 22.77
CA GLN A 66 8.88 -15.97 24.13
C GLN A 66 8.20 -17.33 24.39
N ASN A 67 7.04 -17.58 23.79
CA ASN A 67 6.27 -18.81 24.02
C ASN A 67 6.66 -19.96 23.09
N THR A 68 7.11 -19.66 21.86
CA THR A 68 7.39 -20.68 20.84
C THR A 68 8.88 -20.88 20.58
N GLY A 69 9.74 -19.97 21.04
CA GLY A 69 11.17 -19.96 20.73
C GLY A 69 11.50 -19.58 19.28
N THR A 70 10.51 -19.13 18.50
CA THR A 70 10.68 -18.73 17.10
C THR A 70 10.01 -17.39 16.84
N ALA A 71 10.61 -16.54 15.99
CA ALA A 71 10.01 -15.27 15.62
C ALA A 71 8.65 -15.49 14.91
N HIS A 72 7.70 -14.59 15.15
CA HIS A 72 6.39 -14.67 14.50
C HIS A 72 6.55 -14.51 12.97
N PRO A 73 5.86 -15.30 12.11
CA PRO A 73 6.03 -15.23 10.65
C PRO A 73 5.76 -13.85 10.05
N ASN A 74 4.83 -13.11 10.65
CA ASN A 74 4.50 -11.72 10.27
C ASN A 74 5.23 -10.68 11.14
N ALA A 75 6.20 -11.08 11.96
CA ALA A 75 7.07 -10.13 12.64
C ALA A 75 7.89 -9.41 11.57
N PHE A 76 7.38 -8.27 11.12
CA PHE A 76 8.22 -7.24 10.54
C PHE A 76 9.26 -6.93 11.60
N ALA A 77 10.51 -7.33 11.39
CA ALA A 77 11.60 -7.00 12.30
C ALA A 77 11.59 -5.46 12.47
N PRO A 78 11.26 -4.94 13.68
CA PRO A 78 11.24 -3.51 13.92
C PRO A 78 12.70 -3.04 13.84
N GLY A 79 13.11 -2.56 12.66
CA GLY A 79 14.50 -2.20 12.40
C GLY A 79 14.94 -2.30 10.95
N THR A 80 14.29 -3.10 10.09
CA THR A 80 14.84 -3.34 8.74
C THR A 80 14.50 -2.25 7.72
N ILE A 81 13.44 -1.46 7.93
CA ILE A 81 13.08 -0.33 7.06
C ILE A 81 13.17 0.95 7.87
N GLN A 82 14.36 1.54 7.90
CA GLN A 82 14.55 2.91 8.33
C GLN A 82 14.26 3.84 7.15
N ARG A 83 13.58 4.95 7.41
CA ARG A 83 13.37 6.01 6.41
C ARG A 83 14.73 6.53 5.96
N ARG A 84 15.12 6.23 4.71
CA ARG A 84 16.43 6.62 4.16
C ARG A 84 16.59 8.14 4.06
N ALA A 85 15.54 8.84 3.65
CA ALA A 85 15.53 10.29 3.48
C ALA A 85 14.09 10.83 3.48
N THR A 86 13.96 12.16 3.52
CA THR A 86 12.69 12.88 3.39
C THR A 86 12.87 13.99 2.36
N ALA A 87 11.86 14.19 1.53
CA ALA A 87 11.74 15.34 0.66
C ALA A 87 10.31 15.88 0.73
N ALA A 88 10.16 17.15 0.36
CA ALA A 88 8.87 17.79 0.18
C ALA A 88 8.79 18.30 -1.25
N VAL A 89 7.62 18.14 -1.87
CA VAL A 89 7.29 18.70 -3.18
C VAL A 89 5.98 19.46 -3.01
N PRO A 90 5.90 20.73 -3.44
CA PRO A 90 4.65 21.47 -3.41
C PRO A 90 3.66 20.83 -4.39
N LEU A 91 2.40 20.74 -3.98
CA LEU A 91 1.31 20.26 -4.83
C LEU A 91 0.43 21.43 -5.27
N THR A 92 -0.06 21.36 -6.49
CA THR A 92 -1.10 22.25 -7.01
C THR A 92 -2.43 21.52 -6.90
N ASP A 93 -3.39 22.16 -6.25
CA ASP A 93 -4.77 21.69 -6.14
C ASP A 93 -5.52 22.03 -7.44
N ASP A 94 -6.18 21.03 -8.01
CA ASP A 94 -7.10 21.18 -9.14
C ASP A 94 -8.53 20.83 -8.68
N GLY A 95 -9.21 21.84 -8.16
CA GLY A 95 -10.63 21.76 -7.79
C GLY A 95 -10.96 20.77 -6.67
N GLY A 96 -10.00 20.42 -5.81
CA GLY A 96 -10.15 19.45 -4.72
C GLY A 96 -10.34 18.00 -5.19
N GLN A 97 -10.02 17.72 -6.46
CA GLN A 97 -10.19 16.40 -7.07
C GLN A 97 -8.84 15.76 -7.44
N LEU A 98 -7.87 16.55 -7.88
CA LEU A 98 -6.53 16.10 -8.26
C LEU A 98 -5.47 16.96 -7.57
N TRP A 99 -4.36 16.35 -7.16
CA TRP A 99 -3.22 17.06 -6.57
C TRP A 99 -1.95 16.73 -7.32
N GLN A 100 -1.53 17.67 -8.13
CA GLN A 100 -0.43 17.47 -9.04
C GLN A 100 0.88 18.05 -8.51
N GLY A 101 1.98 17.35 -8.73
CA GLY A 101 3.31 17.82 -8.37
C GLY A 101 4.37 17.38 -9.38
N SER A 102 5.58 17.93 -9.22
CA SER A 102 6.66 17.69 -10.19
C SER A 102 7.54 16.50 -9.82
N ILE A 103 7.80 15.66 -10.82
CA ILE A 103 8.88 14.67 -10.81
C ILE A 103 9.85 14.97 -11.94
N SER A 104 11.04 14.37 -11.92
CA SER A 104 11.94 14.38 -13.07
C SER A 104 12.35 12.97 -13.46
N VAL A 105 12.35 12.67 -14.75
CA VAL A 105 12.68 11.34 -15.29
C VAL A 105 13.84 11.47 -16.28
N GLY A 106 14.77 10.51 -16.23
CA GLY A 106 15.84 10.36 -17.19
C GLY A 106 17.16 11.04 -16.86
N THR A 107 18.14 10.86 -17.76
CA THR A 107 19.46 11.51 -17.73
C THR A 107 19.83 12.02 -19.13
N PRO A 108 19.78 13.34 -19.41
CA PRO A 108 19.49 14.43 -18.46
C PRO A 108 18.07 14.38 -17.92
N ALA A 109 17.89 14.91 -16.71
CA ALA A 109 16.60 14.90 -16.03
C ALA A 109 15.61 15.83 -16.74
N VAL A 110 14.44 15.31 -17.09
CA VAL A 110 13.34 16.05 -17.70
C VAL A 110 12.17 16.09 -16.72
N SER A 111 11.67 17.27 -16.40
CA SER A 111 10.57 17.43 -15.45
C SER A 111 9.21 17.12 -16.09
N PHE A 112 8.34 16.46 -15.32
CA PHE A 112 6.94 16.16 -15.67
C PHE A 112 6.05 16.53 -14.48
N THR A 113 4.78 16.79 -14.77
CA THR A 113 3.74 16.96 -13.74
C THR A 113 2.97 15.65 -13.62
N VAL A 114 2.78 15.14 -12.40
CA VAL A 114 2.01 13.92 -12.15
C VAL A 114 0.99 14.13 -11.05
N ASP A 115 -0.11 13.39 -11.11
CA ASP A 115 -0.99 13.17 -9.97
C ASP A 115 -0.38 12.13 -9.02
N PHE A 116 -0.28 12.45 -7.72
CA PHE A 116 0.24 11.53 -6.71
C PHE A 116 -0.91 10.72 -6.11
N ASP A 117 -1.15 9.55 -6.70
CA ASP A 117 -2.34 8.74 -6.41
C ASP A 117 -2.06 7.61 -5.42
N THR A 118 -2.63 7.69 -4.22
CA THR A 118 -2.53 6.60 -3.21
C THR A 118 -3.45 5.40 -3.47
N GLY A 119 -4.36 5.51 -4.45
CA GLY A 119 -5.30 4.47 -4.86
C GLY A 119 -4.76 3.47 -5.90
N SER A 120 -3.60 3.76 -6.50
CA SER A 120 -2.91 2.91 -7.49
C SER A 120 -1.41 2.81 -7.21
N SER A 121 -0.68 1.99 -7.98
CA SER A 121 0.72 1.64 -7.66
C SER A 121 1.73 1.86 -8.78
N ASP A 122 1.28 2.16 -9.99
CA ASP A 122 2.14 2.28 -11.16
C ASP A 122 2.43 3.75 -11.50
N LEU A 123 3.61 3.98 -12.08
CA LEU A 123 3.98 5.26 -12.66
C LEU A 123 3.90 5.16 -14.19
N PHE A 124 3.16 6.05 -14.82
CA PHE A 124 3.16 6.18 -16.28
C PHE A 124 3.21 7.63 -16.75
N LEU A 125 3.81 7.82 -17.91
CA LEU A 125 3.92 9.08 -18.65
C LEU A 125 3.63 8.79 -20.13
N PRO A 126 3.22 9.78 -20.93
CA PRO A 126 2.92 9.53 -22.34
C PRO A 126 4.23 9.32 -23.10
N GLY A 127 4.38 8.23 -23.83
CA GLY A 127 5.55 7.97 -24.66
C GLY A 127 5.56 8.84 -25.92
N THR A 128 6.71 8.98 -26.58
CA THR A 128 6.81 9.66 -27.88
C THR A 128 6.04 8.95 -29.01
N ASN A 129 5.72 7.68 -28.81
CA ASN A 129 4.88 6.88 -29.69
C ASN A 129 3.38 6.97 -29.32
N CYS A 130 2.98 7.74 -28.31
CA CYS A 130 1.57 7.88 -27.98
C CYS A 130 0.80 8.58 -29.09
N ARG A 131 -0.27 7.94 -29.60
CA ARG A 131 -1.08 8.45 -30.71
C ARG A 131 -2.48 8.89 -30.32
N VAL A 132 -2.98 8.41 -29.19
CA VAL A 132 -4.39 8.57 -28.78
C VAL A 132 -4.44 9.29 -27.44
N ASN A 133 -5.12 10.45 -27.41
CA ASN A 133 -5.38 11.31 -26.24
C ASN A 133 -4.18 11.83 -25.44
N CYS A 134 -2.95 11.68 -25.94
CA CYS A 134 -1.75 12.25 -25.32
C CYS A 134 -1.44 13.67 -25.79
N GLN A 135 -2.23 14.25 -26.70
CA GLN A 135 -1.98 15.59 -27.24
C GLN A 135 -2.06 16.64 -26.12
N GLY A 136 -1.06 17.52 -26.05
CA GLY A 136 -0.94 18.57 -25.04
C GLY A 136 -0.04 18.17 -23.86
N HIS A 137 0.08 16.87 -23.57
CA HIS A 137 0.95 16.35 -22.52
C HIS A 137 2.42 16.32 -22.96
N LYS A 138 3.32 16.42 -21.99
CA LYS A 138 4.76 16.27 -22.22
C LYS A 138 5.14 14.79 -22.36
N ALA A 139 5.68 14.44 -23.52
CA ALA A 139 6.08 13.06 -23.78
C ALA A 139 7.42 12.66 -23.12
N PHE A 140 7.44 11.49 -22.50
CA PHE A 140 8.63 10.78 -22.06
C PHE A 140 9.38 10.19 -23.27
N ASN A 141 10.44 10.88 -23.69
CA ASN A 141 11.33 10.42 -24.74
C ASN A 141 12.44 9.52 -24.16
N THR A 142 12.19 8.22 -24.14
CA THR A 142 13.13 7.20 -23.65
C THR A 142 14.47 7.23 -24.39
N ALA A 143 14.48 7.53 -25.69
CA ALA A 143 15.70 7.59 -26.51
C ALA A 143 16.62 8.78 -26.15
N SER A 144 16.09 9.81 -25.48
CA SER A 144 16.87 10.98 -25.04
C SER A 144 17.55 10.80 -23.68
N SER A 145 17.20 9.73 -22.94
CA SER A 145 17.72 9.44 -21.62
C SER A 145 18.81 8.36 -21.68
N SER A 146 20.01 8.68 -21.23
CA SER A 146 21.13 7.72 -21.16
C SER A 146 20.93 6.62 -20.11
N THR A 147 20.02 6.82 -19.15
CA THR A 147 19.66 5.84 -18.12
C THR A 147 18.42 5.01 -18.44
N ALA A 148 17.67 5.35 -19.49
CA ALA A 148 16.52 4.57 -19.92
C ALA A 148 16.93 3.17 -20.38
N ARG A 149 16.19 2.15 -19.95
CA ARG A 149 16.34 0.76 -20.35
C ARG A 149 14.96 0.19 -20.65
N ASP A 150 14.78 -0.28 -21.88
CA ASP A 150 13.57 -0.99 -22.28
C ASP A 150 13.49 -2.34 -21.55
N LEU A 151 12.38 -2.58 -20.84
CA LEU A 151 12.15 -3.82 -20.09
C LEU A 151 11.52 -4.92 -20.95
N LYS A 152 11.20 -4.63 -22.22
CA LYS A 152 10.60 -5.57 -23.19
C LYS A 152 9.28 -6.17 -22.69
N LYS A 153 8.50 -5.34 -21.98
CA LYS A 153 7.18 -5.69 -21.45
C LYS A 153 6.19 -4.60 -21.82
N THR A 154 4.95 -5.01 -22.07
CA THR A 154 3.83 -4.08 -22.19
C THR A 154 3.08 -4.00 -20.85
N PHE A 155 2.22 -2.99 -20.72
CA PHE A 155 1.29 -2.86 -19.61
C PHE A 155 -0.07 -2.38 -20.11
N SER A 156 -1.11 -2.69 -19.35
CA SER A 156 -2.46 -2.18 -19.55
C SER A 156 -3.11 -2.03 -18.18
N LEU A 157 -3.53 -0.82 -17.84
CA LEU A 157 -4.13 -0.48 -16.55
C LEU A 157 -5.56 0.04 -16.78
N ALA A 158 -6.43 -0.26 -15.82
CA ALA A 158 -7.79 0.25 -15.77
C ALA A 158 -8.08 0.74 -14.35
N PHE A 159 -8.69 1.92 -14.26
CA PHE A 159 -8.99 2.58 -12.99
C PHE A 159 -10.49 2.46 -12.67
N GLY A 160 -10.83 2.76 -11.40
CA GLY A 160 -12.20 2.60 -10.90
C GLY A 160 -13.23 3.51 -11.58
N ASP A 161 -12.80 4.59 -12.21
CA ASP A 161 -13.62 5.51 -13.01
C ASP A 161 -13.80 5.07 -14.47
N GLY A 162 -13.17 3.95 -14.87
CA GLY A 162 -13.18 3.44 -16.23
C GLY A 162 -12.12 4.04 -17.15
N SER A 163 -11.25 4.92 -16.66
CA SER A 163 -10.09 5.39 -17.42
C SER A 163 -9.08 4.23 -17.62
N THR A 164 -8.35 4.27 -18.73
CA THR A 164 -7.40 3.21 -19.09
C THR A 164 -6.15 3.81 -19.72
N VAL A 165 -5.04 3.10 -19.55
CA VAL A 165 -3.76 3.42 -20.18
C VAL A 165 -3.06 2.13 -20.57
N GLU A 166 -2.42 2.12 -21.74
CA GLU A 166 -1.59 1.02 -22.20
C GLU A 166 -0.30 1.54 -22.80
N GLY A 167 0.73 0.69 -22.80
CA GLY A 167 2.02 1.03 -23.39
C GLY A 167 3.12 0.04 -23.06
N GLU A 168 4.34 0.55 -23.04
CA GLU A 168 5.56 -0.22 -22.86
C GLU A 168 6.27 0.16 -21.55
N GLN A 169 6.90 -0.80 -20.89
CA GLN A 169 7.59 -0.58 -19.63
C GLN A 169 9.08 -0.28 -19.88
N PHE A 170 9.56 0.80 -19.28
CA PHE A 170 10.96 1.16 -19.23
C PHE A 170 11.42 1.23 -17.78
N SER A 171 12.71 1.01 -17.53
CA SER A 171 13.37 1.40 -16.29
C SER A 171 14.15 2.68 -16.55
N ASP A 172 14.03 3.66 -15.68
CA ASP A 172 14.84 4.87 -15.73
C ASP A 172 15.08 5.45 -14.33
N THR A 173 15.86 6.51 -14.27
CA THR A 173 16.05 7.32 -13.07
C THR A 173 14.86 8.26 -12.90
N VAL A 174 14.16 8.14 -11.77
CA VAL A 174 13.08 9.03 -11.37
C VAL A 174 13.49 9.79 -10.11
N THR A 175 13.23 11.10 -10.10
CA THR A 175 13.61 12.01 -9.01
C THR A 175 12.38 12.77 -8.51
N ILE A 176 12.19 12.83 -7.20
CA ILE A 176 11.13 13.55 -6.50
C ILE A 176 11.78 14.43 -5.43
N GLY A 177 11.82 15.74 -5.65
CA GLY A 177 12.62 16.64 -4.81
C GLY A 177 14.08 16.20 -4.76
N SER A 178 14.60 15.87 -3.58
CA SER A 178 15.96 15.34 -3.39
C SER A 178 16.05 13.80 -3.40
N LEU A 179 14.94 13.09 -3.56
CA LEU A 179 14.90 11.62 -3.58
C LEU A 179 15.10 11.11 -5.00
N LYS A 180 15.96 10.10 -5.17
CA LYS A 180 16.30 9.53 -6.48
C LYS A 180 16.16 8.01 -6.45
N ALA A 181 15.37 7.48 -7.38
CA ALA A 181 15.23 6.05 -7.65
C ALA A 181 15.84 5.75 -9.03
N THR A 182 16.95 5.01 -9.08
CA THR A 182 17.77 4.87 -10.29
C THR A 182 17.30 3.80 -11.27
N THR A 183 16.42 2.91 -10.83
CA THR A 183 15.91 1.77 -11.61
C THR A 183 14.38 1.67 -11.49
N GLN A 184 13.71 2.81 -11.40
CA GLN A 184 12.26 2.86 -11.26
C GLN A 184 11.61 2.42 -12.58
N THR A 185 10.60 1.57 -12.51
CA THR A 185 9.77 1.25 -13.67
C THR A 185 8.85 2.43 -13.97
N VAL A 186 8.82 2.84 -15.24
CA VAL A 186 7.99 3.90 -15.81
C VAL A 186 7.28 3.33 -17.03
N GLY A 187 5.95 3.39 -17.05
CA GLY A 187 5.16 3.11 -18.24
C GLY A 187 5.29 4.25 -19.25
N ALA A 188 5.80 3.97 -20.45
CA ALA A 188 5.72 4.85 -21.60
C ALA A 188 4.42 4.52 -22.36
N ALA A 189 3.37 5.28 -22.11
CA ALA A 189 2.05 5.01 -22.68
C ALA A 189 2.03 5.21 -24.20
N THR A 190 1.40 4.30 -24.91
CA THR A 190 1.10 4.40 -26.35
C THR A 190 -0.31 4.93 -26.60
N GLN A 191 -1.17 4.81 -25.60
CA GLN A 191 -2.56 5.25 -25.64
C GLN A 191 -3.04 5.63 -24.24
N TYR A 192 -3.69 6.79 -24.18
CA TYR A 192 -4.54 7.22 -23.06
C TYR A 192 -6.01 7.07 -23.46
N SER A 193 -6.87 6.67 -22.51
CA SER A 193 -8.30 6.84 -22.68
C SER A 193 -8.69 8.32 -22.57
N THR A 194 -9.95 8.66 -22.87
CA THR A 194 -10.45 10.04 -22.76
C THR A 194 -10.29 10.60 -21.35
N GLY A 195 -10.36 9.76 -20.31
CA GLY A 195 -10.17 10.19 -18.92
C GLY A 195 -8.78 10.72 -18.62
N PHE A 196 -7.77 10.41 -19.44
CA PHE A 196 -6.41 10.95 -19.33
C PHE A 196 -6.09 12.02 -20.40
N ALA A 197 -7.08 12.44 -21.20
CA ALA A 197 -6.89 13.55 -22.12
C ALA A 197 -6.66 14.86 -21.33
N ILE A 198 -5.83 15.76 -21.85
CA ILE A 198 -5.40 16.98 -21.13
C ILE A 198 -6.56 17.88 -20.63
N ALA A 199 -7.73 17.80 -21.27
CA ALA A 199 -8.91 18.56 -20.87
C ALA A 199 -9.59 18.01 -19.60
N GLU A 200 -9.46 16.71 -19.34
CA GLU A 200 -10.07 16.01 -18.20
C GLU A 200 -9.04 15.72 -17.09
N PHE A 201 -7.78 15.52 -17.48
CA PHE A 201 -6.66 15.21 -16.59
C PHE A 201 -5.47 16.09 -16.98
N PRO A 202 -5.29 17.26 -16.33
CA PRO A 202 -4.20 18.19 -16.64
C PRO A 202 -2.75 17.70 -16.43
N PRO A 203 -2.43 16.81 -15.46
CA PRO A 203 -1.07 16.29 -15.30
C PRO A 203 -0.60 15.47 -16.51
N ASP A 204 0.70 15.43 -16.77
CA ASP A 204 1.26 14.62 -17.87
C ASP A 204 0.98 13.13 -17.67
N GLY A 205 0.96 12.68 -16.42
CA GLY A 205 0.67 11.29 -16.06
C GLY A 205 0.36 11.12 -14.58
N LEU A 206 0.46 9.89 -14.10
CA LEU A 206 0.10 9.52 -12.73
C LEU A 206 1.24 8.74 -12.09
N MET A 207 1.46 8.98 -10.79
CA MET A 207 2.41 8.23 -9.96
C MET A 207 1.66 7.57 -8.81
N GLY A 208 1.46 6.26 -8.93
CA GLY A 208 0.91 5.42 -7.88
C GLY A 208 1.81 5.38 -6.64
N MET A 209 1.20 5.60 -5.48
CA MET A 209 1.82 5.59 -4.16
C MET A 209 1.24 4.48 -3.27
N GLY A 210 0.47 3.58 -3.86
CA GLY A 210 -0.11 2.39 -3.27
C GLY A 210 0.89 1.25 -3.10
N PHE A 211 0.36 0.10 -2.67
CA PHE A 211 1.15 -1.09 -2.42
C PHE A 211 1.39 -1.91 -3.70
N PRO A 212 2.54 -2.58 -3.86
CA PRO A 212 2.87 -3.31 -5.09
C PRO A 212 1.91 -4.46 -5.44
N GLN A 213 1.02 -4.89 -4.53
CA GLN A 213 0.02 -5.93 -4.76
C GLN A 213 -1.09 -5.52 -5.73
N ILE A 214 -1.22 -4.23 -6.05
CA ILE A 214 -2.20 -3.70 -7.01
C ILE A 214 -1.53 -3.09 -8.26
N SER A 215 -0.27 -3.45 -8.51
CA SER A 215 0.51 -3.16 -9.72
C SER A 215 0.43 -4.35 -10.68
#